data_AF-A0ABD0PK86-F1
#
_entry.id   AF-A0ABD0PK86-F1
#
_cell.length_a   1.000
_cell.length_b   1.000
_cell.length_c   1.000
_cell.angle_alpha   90.00
_cell.angle_beta   90.00
_cell.angle_gamma   90.00
#
_symmetry.space_group_name_H-M   'P 1'
#
loop_
_entity.id
_entity.type
_entity.pdbx_description
1 polymer ?
#
loop_
_entity_poly.entity_id
_entity_poly.type
_entity_poly.pdbx_seq_one_letter_code
_entity_poly.pdbx_strand_id
1 'polypeptide(L)' 'LCQVVRLVPGAYLEYKQALLNECRRQGGLRLAQARSLIKIDVNKTRKIYDFLIKEGYINKA' A
#
# COMPACT_ATOMS: atom_id res chain seq x y z
N LEU A 1 2.18 7.06 10.93
CA LEU A 1 2.01 5.69 10.36
C LEU A 1 3.17 4.74 10.74
N CYS A 2 4.45 5.12 10.57
CA CYS A 2 5.60 4.22 10.81
C CYS A 2 5.74 3.71 12.25
N GLN A 3 5.43 4.51 13.28
CA GLN A 3 5.37 4.03 14.68
C GLN A 3 4.23 3.02 14.92
N VAL A 4 3.11 3.15 14.21
CA VAL A 4 1.91 2.31 14.36
C VAL A 4 2.05 0.96 13.65
N VAL A 5 2.83 0.92 12.56
CA VAL A 5 3.01 -0.28 11.73
C VAL A 5 4.31 -1.03 12.11
N ARG A 6 5.15 -0.45 12.98
CA ARG A 6 6.50 -0.95 13.32
C ARG A 6 7.22 -1.44 12.06
N LEU A 7 7.30 -0.54 11.08
CA LEU A 7 7.86 -0.84 9.77
C LEU A 7 9.11 0.01 9.57
N VAL A 8 10.15 -0.60 9.00
CA VAL A 8 11.38 0.11 8.66
C VAL A 8 11.03 1.16 7.59
N PRO A 9 11.42 2.44 7.76
CA PRO A 9 11.06 3.50 6.82
C PRO A 9 11.53 3.22 5.38
N GLY A 10 12.65 2.50 5.20
CA GLY A 10 13.10 2.03 3.88
C GLY A 10 12.09 1.09 3.20
N ALA A 11 11.65 0.04 3.90
CA ALA A 11 10.67 -0.90 3.37
C ALA A 11 9.31 -0.21 3.07
N TYR A 12 8.90 0.77 3.88
CA TYR A 12 7.67 1.53 3.63
C TYR A 12 7.73 2.28 2.29
N LEU A 13 8.87 2.89 1.95
CA LEU A 13 9.05 3.60 0.69
C LEU A 13 8.97 2.65 -0.50
N GLU A 14 9.62 1.49 -0.42
CA GLU A 14 9.53 0.46 -1.47
C GLU A 14 8.09 -0.01 -1.68
N TYR A 15 7.37 -0.31 -0.59
CA TYR A 15 5.99 -0.76 -0.66
C TYR A 15 5.06 0.32 -1.21
N LYS A 16 5.26 1.58 -0.80
CA LYS A 16 4.51 2.71 -1.34
C LYS A 16 4.73 2.83 -2.85
N GLN A 17 5.97 2.77 -3.32
CA GLN A 17 6.28 2.83 -4.75
C GLN A 17 5.68 1.65 -5.53
N ALA A 18 5.77 0.44 -4.98
CA ALA A 18 5.19 -0.75 -5.61
C ALA A 18 3.67 -0.61 -5.78
N LEU A 19 2.95 -0.19 -4.73
CA LEU A 19 1.50 0.03 -4.78
C LEU A 19 1.11 1.16 -5.74
N LEU A 20 1.86 2.26 -5.74
CA LEU A 20 1.64 3.38 -6.66
C LEU A 20 1.82 2.97 -8.13
N ASN A 21 2.90 2.25 -8.43
CA ASN A 21 3.16 1.76 -9.78
C ASN A 21 2.07 0.81 -10.25
N GLU A 22 1.63 -0.11 -9.40
CA GLU A 22 0.57 -1.06 -9.76
C GLU A 22 -0.77 -0.35 -9.96
N CYS A 23 -1.13 0.58 -9.06
CA CYS A 23 -2.33 1.39 -9.20
C CYS A 23 -2.31 2.24 -10.47
N ARG A 24 -1.16 2.83 -10.83
CA ARG A 24 -1.01 3.63 -12.04
C ARG A 24 -1.10 2.78 -13.31
N ARG A 25 -0.58 1.54 -13.25
CA ARG A 25 -0.61 0.60 -14.36
C ARG A 25 -2.02 0.06 -14.64
N GLN A 26 -2.81 -0.20 -13.59
CA GLN A 26 -4.17 -0.75 -13.74
C GLN A 26 -5.28 0.31 -13.69
N GLY A 27 -4.96 1.57 -13.37
CA GLY A 27 -5.95 2.64 -13.17
C GLY A 27 -6.68 2.58 -11.83
N GLY A 28 -6.40 1.56 -11.02
CA GLY A 28 -6.91 1.41 -9.66
C GLY A 28 -6.29 0.17 -9.01
N LEU A 29 -6.37 0.08 -7.69
CA LEU A 29 -5.71 -0.97 -6.93
C LEU A 29 -6.68 -1.59 -5.94
N ARG A 30 -6.84 -2.92 -5.97
CA ARG A 30 -7.66 -3.63 -4.99
C ARG A 30 -6.84 -4.06 -3.77
N LEU A 31 -7.50 -4.14 -2.61
CA LEU A 31 -6.86 -4.61 -1.37
C LEU A 31 -6.25 -6.02 -1.52
N ALA A 32 -6.88 -6.89 -2.30
CA ALA A 32 -6.38 -8.24 -2.59
C ALA A 32 -5.05 -8.20 -3.37
N GLN A 33 -4.93 -7.30 -4.36
CA GLN A 33 -3.69 -7.12 -5.11
C GLN A 33 -2.59 -6.52 -4.25
N ALA A 34 -2.92 -5.53 -3.42
CA ALA A 34 -1.97 -4.97 -2.46
C ALA A 34 -1.40 -6.05 -1.53
N ARG A 35 -2.23 -7.00 -1.05
CA ARG A 35 -1.77 -8.13 -0.22
C ARG A 35 -0.82 -9.06 -0.99
N SER A 36 -1.15 -9.39 -2.23
CA SER A 36 -0.30 -10.23 -3.08
C SER A 36 1.02 -9.57 -3.49
N LEU A 37 1.02 -8.24 -3.63
CA LEU A 37 2.16 -7.45 -4.09
C LEU A 37 3.25 -7.34 -3.01
N ILE A 38 2.84 -6.91 -1.81
CA ILE A 38 3.78 -6.57 -0.74
C ILE A 38 4.16 -7.81 0.09
N LYS A 39 3.36 -8.89 0.02
CA LYS A 39 3.57 -10.16 0.75
C LYS A 39 3.92 -9.99 2.24
N ILE A 40 3.44 -8.93 2.88
CA ILE A 40 3.57 -8.69 4.31
C ILE A 40 2.27 -9.00 5.05
N ASP A 41 2.30 -8.82 6.37
CA ASP A 41 1.13 -8.90 7.23
C ASP A 41 -0.06 -8.09 6.67
N VAL A 42 -1.23 -8.74 6.70
CA VAL A 42 -2.45 -8.27 6.07
C VAL A 42 -3.00 -7.02 6.75
N ASN A 43 -2.80 -6.89 8.07
CA ASN A 43 -3.26 -5.75 8.85
C ASN A 43 -2.36 -4.54 8.58
N LYS A 44 -1.05 -4.75 8.41
CA LYS A 44 -0.11 -3.70 8.02
C LYS A 44 -0.40 -3.18 6.62
N THR A 45 -0.59 -4.09 5.66
CA THR A 45 -0.99 -3.75 4.28
C THR A 45 -2.27 -2.93 4.28
N ARG A 46 -3.28 -3.34 5.06
CA ARG A 46 -4.56 -2.63 5.15
C ARG A 46 -4.40 -1.20 5.62
N LYS A 47 -3.64 -0.96 6.71
CA LYS A 47 -3.38 0.40 7.21
C LYS A 47 -2.68 1.29 6.18
N ILE A 48 -1.71 0.75 5.45
CA ILE A 48 -0.98 1.49 4.40
C ILE A 48 -1.92 1.79 3.24
N TYR A 49 -2.69 0.80 2.79
CA TYR A 49 -3.65 0.97 1.70
C TYR A 49 -4.72 2.00 2.04
N ASP A 50 -5.36 1.90 3.22
CA ASP A 50 -6.37 2.87 3.66
C ASP A 50 -5.80 4.29 3.76
N PHE A 51 -4.54 4.42 4.21
CA PHE A 51 -3.83 5.70 4.22
C PHE A 51 -3.60 6.25 2.81
N LEU A 52 -3.11 5.42 1.88
CA LEU A 52 -2.85 5.83 0.49
C LEU A 52 -4.14 6.18 -0.26
N ILE A 53 -5.26 5.49 0.00
CA ILE A 53 -6.59 5.82 -0.52
C ILE A 53 -7.03 7.19 0.00
N LYS A 54 -6.90 7.42 1.32
CA LYS A 54 -7.33 8.66 1.96
C LYS A 54 -6.56 9.88 1.45
N GLU A 55 -5.28 9.70 1.18
CA GLU A 55 -4.41 10.74 0.60
C GLU A 55 -4.63 10.94 -0.92
N GLY A 56 -5.41 10.08 -1.58
CA GLY A 56 -5.66 10.15 -3.02
C GLY A 56 -4.51 9.64 -3.90
N TYR A 57 -3.55 8.90 -3.32
CA TYR A 57 -2.44 8.30 -4.06
C TYR A 57 -2.86 7.08 -4.88
N ILE A 58 -3.83 6.32 -4.39
CA ILE A 58 -4.37 5.15 -5.07
C ILE A 58 -5.90 5.23 -5.09
N ASN A 59 -6.49 4.77 -6.19
CA ASN A 59 -7.94 4.69 -6.33
C ASN A 59 -8.42 3.26 -6.07
N LYS A 60 -9.59 3.16 -5.45
CA LYS A 60 -10.27 1.88 -5.24
C LYS A 60 -10.88 1.43 -6.57
N ALA A 61 -10.43 0.27 -7.08
CA ALA A 61 -11.02 -0.44 -8.22
C ALA A 61 -11.95 -1.59 -7.80
#